data_AF-A0A6N7XBG1-F1
#
_entry.id   AF-A0A6N7XBG1-F1
#
_cell.length_a   1.000
_cell.length_b   1.000
_cell.length_c   1.000
_cell.angle_alpha   90.00
_cell.angle_beta   90.00
_cell.angle_gamma   90.00
#
_symmetry.space_group_name_H-M   'P 1'
#
loop_
_entity.id
_entity.type
_entity.pdbx_description
1 polymer ?
#
loop_
_entity_poly.entity_id
_entity_poly.type
_entity_poly.pdbx_seq_one_letter_code
_entity_poly.pdbx_strand_id
1 'polypeptide(L)' 'MNEEMNISELLKEVVEENQTRKILEILNQSKDLEEAKENVKSLLNK' A
#
# COMPACT_ATOMS: atom_id res chain seq x y z
N MET A 1 21.48 -17.99 -4.94
CA MET A 1 20.22 -18.41 -5.60
C MET A 1 19.45 -19.23 -4.60
N ASN A 2 18.25 -18.77 -4.26
CA ASN A 2 17.29 -19.32 -3.30
C ASN A 2 17.78 -19.38 -1.85
N GLU A 3 17.91 -18.20 -1.24
CA GLU A 3 17.53 -18.08 0.17
C GLU A 3 16.03 -18.39 0.20
N GLU A 4 15.63 -19.48 0.87
CA GLU A 4 14.22 -19.73 1.19
C GLU A 4 13.74 -18.54 2.02
N MET A 5 13.25 -17.48 1.36
CA MET A 5 12.61 -16.39 2.05
C MET A 5 11.51 -16.99 2.88
N ASN A 6 11.54 -16.68 4.18
CA ASN A 6 10.53 -17.16 5.08
C ASN A 6 9.17 -16.74 4.51
N ILE A 7 8.17 -17.62 4.55
CA ILE A 7 6.80 -17.30 4.09
C ILE A 7 6.31 -15.97 4.67
N SER A 8 6.73 -15.64 5.89
CA SER A 8 6.44 -14.37 6.57
C SER A 8 7.08 -13.16 5.89
N GLU A 9 8.30 -13.30 5.36
CA GLU A 9 9.02 -12.26 4.62
C GLU A 9 8.37 -12.04 3.25
N LEU A 10 8.10 -13.13 2.52
CA LEU A 10 7.37 -13.05 1.24
C LEU A 10 5.98 -12.43 1.43
N LEU A 11 5.27 -12.80 2.50
CA LEU A 11 3.97 -12.22 2.82
C LEU A 11 4.09 -10.72 3.11
N LYS A 12 5.14 -10.31 3.84
CA LYS A 12 5.41 -8.89 4.12
C LYS A 12 5.65 -8.12 2.82
N GLU A 13 6.49 -8.61 1.92
CA GLU A 13 6.75 -7.99 0.62
C GLU A 13 5.45 -7.83 -0.19
N VAL A 14 4.66 -8.89 -0.31
CA VAL A 14 3.39 -8.86 -1.04
C VAL A 14 2.40 -7.86 -0.40
N VAL A 15 2.36 -7.77 0.92
CA VAL A 15 1.51 -6.79 1.64
C VAL A 15 1.98 -5.36 1.36
N GLU A 16 3.28 -5.08 1.43
CA GLU A 16 3.86 -3.76 1.17
C GLU A 16 3.63 -3.31 -0.29
N GLU A 17 3.81 -4.21 -1.25
CA GLU A 17 3.51 -3.95 -2.66
C GLU A 17 2.03 -3.66 -2.90
N ASN A 18 1.13 -4.46 -2.30
CA ASN A 18 -0.31 -4.26 -2.44
C ASN A 18 -0.77 -2.95 -1.79
N GLN A 19 -0.19 -2.58 -0.65
CA GLN A 19 -0.48 -1.33 0.00
C GLN A 19 -0.02 -0.13 -0.84
N THR A 20 1.16 -0.24 -1.47
CA THR A 20 1.68 0.79 -2.39
C THR A 20 0.77 0.97 -3.61
N ARG A 21 0.32 -0.14 -4.22
CA ARG A 21 -0.63 -0.11 -5.36
C ARG A 21 -1.93 0.58 -4.99
N LYS A 22 -2.48 0.26 -3.81
CA LYS A 22 -3.71 0.87 -3.31
C LYS A 22 -3.57 2.37 -3.05
N ILE A 23 -2.42 2.80 -2.54
CA ILE A 23 -2.14 4.24 -2.37
C ILE A 23 -2.11 4.93 -3.73
N LEU A 24 -1.42 4.37 -4.72
CA LEU A 24 -1.37 4.95 -6.07
C LEU A 24 -2.76 5.04 -6.70
N GLU A 25 -3.61 4.03 -6.54
CA GLU A 25 -5.00 4.07 -7.00
C GLU A 25 -5.79 5.21 -6.36
N ILE A 26 -5.64 5.41 -5.04
CA ILE A 26 -6.27 6.54 -4.32
C ILE A 26 -5.80 7.87 -4.90
N LEU A 27 -4.47 8.04 -5.10
CA LEU A 27 -3.92 9.27 -5.67
C LEU A 27 -4.48 9.56 -7.06
N ASN A 28 -4.65 8.53 -7.90
CA ASN A 28 -5.21 8.67 -9.25
C ASN A 28 -6.72 8.99 -9.26
N GLN A 29 -7.45 8.63 -8.21
CA GLN A 29 -8.89 8.82 -8.09
C GLN A 29 -9.27 10.11 -7.34
N SER A 30 -8.35 10.68 -6.58
CA SER A 30 -8.55 11.94 -5.85
C SER A 30 -8.54 13.14 -6.80
N LYS A 31 -9.40 14.12 -6.53
CA LYS A 31 -9.54 15.34 -7.34
C LYS A 31 -8.40 16.33 -7.07
N ASP A 32 -7.91 16.33 -5.83
CA ASP A 32 -6.82 17.19 -5.39
C ASP A 32 -5.96 16.53 -4.31
N LEU A 33 -4.89 17.22 -3.94
CA LEU A 33 -3.90 16.74 -2.99
C LEU A 33 -4.45 16.60 -1.55
N GLU A 34 -5.45 17.40 -1.16
CA GLU A 34 -6.02 17.31 0.19
C GLU A 34 -6.96 16.11 0.31
N GLU A 35 -7.82 15.88 -0.68
CA GLU A 35 -8.66 14.67 -0.77
C GLU A 35 -7.79 13.40 -0.79
N ALA A 36 -6.68 13.42 -1.54
CA ALA A 36 -5.72 12.32 -1.56
C ALA A 36 -5.14 12.02 -0.17
N LYS A 37 -4.72 13.05 0.58
CA LYS A 37 -4.18 12.88 1.94
C LYS A 37 -5.22 12.36 2.91
N GLU A 38 -6.47 12.83 2.84
CA GLU A 38 -7.56 12.35 3.71
C GLU A 38 -7.91 10.88 3.44
N ASN A 39 -7.98 10.50 2.16
CA ASN A 39 -8.25 9.12 1.76
C ASN A 39 -7.13 8.17 2.20
N VAL A 40 -5.86 8.57 2.07
CA VAL A 40 -4.72 7.79 2.57
C VAL A 40 -4.71 7.70 4.10
N LYS A 41 -4.98 8.80 4.82
CA LYS A 41 -5.10 8.77 6.30
C LYS A 41 -6.20 7.83 6.76
N SER A 42 -7.31 7.76 6.03
CA SER A 42 -8.42 6.85 6.33
C SER A 42 -8.03 5.37 6.19
N LEU A 43 -6.98 5.05 5.42
CA LEU A 43 -6.43 3.68 5.37
C LEU A 43 -5.65 3.30 6.63
N LEU A 44 -5.07 4.27 7.35
CA LEU A 44 -4.28 4.03 8.56
C LEU A 44 -5.13 3.84 9.82
N ASN A 45 -6.38 4.32 9.78
CA ASN A 45 -7.33 4.23 10.90
C ASN A 45 -8.28 3.02 10.79
N LYS A 46 -8.01 2.09 9.87
CA LYS A 46 -8.71 0.81 9.72
C LYS A 46 -7.88 -0.31 10.35
#